data_AF-A0A1G1HSW2-F1
#
_entry.id   AF-A0A1G1HSW2-F1
#
_cell.length_a   1.000
_cell.length_b   1.000
_cell.length_c   1.000
_cell.angle_alpha   90.00
_cell.angle_beta   90.00
_cell.angle_gamma   90.00
#
_symmetry.space_group_name_H-M   'P 1'
#
loop_
_entity.id
_entity.type
_entity.pdbx_description
1 polymer ?
#
loop_
_entity_poly.entity_id
_entity_poly.type
_entity_poly.pdbx_seq_one_letter_code
_entity_poly.pdbx_strand_id
1 'polypeptide(L)'
;MATATKTLRLRPDLRSEIERLARRGRRSFSEITQDLIEEALRMRKCPGIYFMDEPAGREAKIMGSGLAVWEVIAVYKAVSRDGGVLRARFPWLAEAQIKAALLYYTAYPREIDPLVAENEELSLEATPARPLVSARRK
;
A
#
# COMPACT_ATOMS: atom_id res chain seq x y z
N MET A 1 -12.68 -19.90 4.50
CA MET A 1 -11.70 -20.95 4.88
C MET A 1 -11.71 -21.09 6.39
N ALA A 2 -11.43 -22.28 6.94
CA ALA A 2 -11.41 -22.46 8.39
C ALA A 2 -10.22 -21.72 9.02
N THR A 3 -10.49 -20.82 9.97
CA THR A 3 -9.45 -20.10 10.72
C THR A 3 -8.98 -20.95 11.89
N ALA A 4 -7.68 -21.20 12.00
CA ALA A 4 -7.11 -21.98 13.11
C ALA A 4 -6.59 -21.07 14.22
N THR A 5 -7.09 -21.24 15.45
CA THR A 5 -6.65 -20.46 16.61
C THR A 5 -5.27 -20.92 17.10
N LYS A 6 -4.36 -19.96 17.33
CA LYS A 6 -3.07 -20.15 18.00
C LYS A 6 -3.00 -19.20 19.21
N THR A 7 -2.57 -19.72 20.35
CA THR A 7 -2.40 -18.92 21.57
C THR A 7 -1.00 -18.32 21.62
N LEU A 8 -0.92 -17.00 21.77
CA LEU A 8 0.34 -16.26 21.86
C LEU A 8 0.30 -15.39 23.12
N ARG A 9 1.40 -15.34 23.87
CA ARG A 9 1.55 -14.39 24.98
C ARG A 9 2.14 -13.09 24.44
N LEU A 10 1.37 -12.02 24.51
CA LEU A 10 1.83 -10.69 24.13
C LEU A 10 2.48 -10.01 25.33
N ARG A 11 3.56 -9.27 25.07
CA ARG A 11 4.10 -8.36 26.07
C ARG A 11 3.05 -7.29 26.42
N PRO A 12 2.99 -6.80 27.68
CA PRO A 12 1.96 -5.87 28.11
C PRO A 12 1.89 -4.58 27.28
N ASP A 13 3.05 -4.02 26.93
CA ASP A 13 3.20 -2.83 26.09
C ASP A 13 2.58 -3.01 24.70
N LEU A 14 2.92 -4.12 24.02
CA LEU A 14 2.41 -4.45 22.70
C LEU A 14 0.89 -4.64 22.72
N ARG A 15 0.38 -5.34 23.74
CA ARG A 15 -1.07 -5.54 23.91
C ARG A 15 -1.79 -4.20 24.06
N SER A 16 -1.31 -3.32 24.94
CA SER A 16 -1.93 -2.02 25.17
C SER A 16 -1.92 -1.14 23.91
N GLU A 17 -0.87 -1.22 23.11
CA GLU A 17 -0.78 -0.47 21.85
C GLU A 17 -1.79 -0.96 20.81
N ILE A 18 -1.94 -2.28 20.66
CA ILE A 18 -2.97 -2.86 19.78
C ILE A 18 -4.38 -2.49 20.25
N GLU A 19 -4.66 -2.56 21.57
CA GLU A 19 -5.95 -2.12 22.14
C GLU A 19 -6.22 -0.64 21.87
N ARG A 20 -5.19 0.21 21.86
CA ARG A 20 -5.30 1.62 21.52
C ARG A 20 -5.65 1.81 20.04
N LEU A 21 -5.00 1.08 19.13
CA LEU A 21 -5.29 1.13 17.70
C LEU A 21 -6.72 0.63 17.39
N ALA A 22 -7.11 -0.49 17.99
CA ALA A 22 -8.44 -1.07 17.87
C ALA A 22 -9.55 -0.08 18.27
N ARG A 23 -9.41 0.58 19.42
CA ARG A 23 -10.37 1.61 19.87
C ARG A 23 -10.44 2.80 18.93
N ARG A 24 -9.31 3.29 18.41
CA ARG A 24 -9.28 4.44 17.48
C ARG A 24 -9.95 4.10 16.15
N GLY A 25 -9.71 2.89 15.62
CA GLY A 25 -10.28 2.43 14.36
C GLY A 25 -11.68 1.81 14.47
N ARG A 26 -12.26 1.73 15.68
CA ARG A 26 -13.51 0.98 15.96
C ARG A 26 -13.48 -0.46 15.40
N ARG A 27 -12.29 -1.08 15.40
CA ARG A 27 -12.08 -2.46 14.96
C ARG A 27 -11.82 -3.35 16.17
N SER A 28 -12.00 -4.65 16.01
CA SER A 28 -11.67 -5.60 17.07
C SER A 28 -10.15 -5.72 17.27
N PHE A 29 -9.75 -6.14 18.46
CA PHE A 29 -8.34 -6.45 18.75
C PHE A 29 -7.77 -7.51 17.78
N SER A 30 -8.58 -8.52 17.46
CA SER A 30 -8.17 -9.61 16.57
C SER A 30 -7.93 -9.13 15.14
N GLU A 31 -8.81 -8.29 14.60
CA GLU A 31 -8.65 -7.73 13.24
C GLU A 31 -7.36 -6.91 13.14
N ILE A 32 -7.16 -5.94 14.05
CA ILE A 32 -5.92 -5.14 14.07
C ILE A 32 -4.68 -6.03 14.21
N THR A 33 -4.74 -7.05 15.07
CA THR A 33 -3.61 -7.97 15.26
C THR A 33 -3.29 -8.74 13.99
N GLN A 34 -4.31 -9.24 13.29
CA GLN A 34 -4.14 -9.96 12.02
C GLN A 34 -3.55 -9.06 10.95
N ASP A 35 -4.08 -7.84 10.79
CA ASP A 35 -3.58 -6.87 9.83
C ASP A 35 -2.11 -6.53 10.11
N LEU A 36 -1.75 -6.24 11.36
CA LEU A 36 -0.36 -5.92 11.72
C LEU A 36 0.61 -7.08 11.43
N ILE A 37 0.19 -8.33 11.69
CA ILE A 37 0.99 -9.52 11.39
C ILE A 37 1.12 -9.71 9.89
N GLU A 38 0.02 -9.59 9.16
CA GLU A 38 0.01 -9.72 7.70
C GLU A 38 0.89 -8.65 7.05
N GLU A 39 0.74 -7.38 7.43
CA GLU A 39 1.60 -6.28 6.99
C GLU A 39 3.07 -6.56 7.29
N ALA A 40 3.41 -7.05 8.49
CA ALA A 40 4.79 -7.39 8.84
C ALA A 40 5.36 -8.50 7.95
N LEU A 41 4.57 -9.52 7.61
CA LEU A 41 4.98 -10.59 6.69
C LEU A 41 5.16 -10.06 5.27
N ARG A 42 4.26 -9.19 4.81
CA ARG A 42 4.31 -8.55 3.50
C ARG A 42 5.54 -7.64 3.37
N MET A 43 5.84 -6.82 4.37
CA MET A 43 7.04 -5.97 4.39
C MET A 43 8.35 -6.80 4.38
N ARG A 44 8.35 -7.99 4.99
CA ARG A 44 9.49 -8.93 4.90
C ARG A 44 9.65 -9.52 3.50
N LYS A 45 8.54 -9.81 2.81
CA LYS A 45 8.54 -10.34 1.44
C LYS A 45 8.87 -9.27 0.39
N CYS A 46 8.50 -8.02 0.66
CA CYS A 46 8.63 -6.88 -0.24
C CYS A 46 9.41 -5.74 0.45
N PRO A 47 10.75 -5.84 0.54
CA PRO A 47 11.57 -4.77 1.10
C PRO A 47 11.33 -3.43 0.39
N GLY A 48 11.26 -2.34 1.17
CA GLY A 48 10.97 -1.00 0.65
C GLY A 48 9.48 -0.66 0.56
N ILE A 49 8.59 -1.57 0.97
CA ILE A 49 7.16 -1.30 1.15
C ILE A 49 6.86 -1.05 2.64
N TYR A 50 5.94 -0.14 2.91
CA TYR A 50 5.33 0.07 4.22
C TYR A 50 3.83 0.30 4.08
N PHE A 51 3.08 0.26 5.17
CA PHE A 51 1.63 0.48 5.16
C PHE A 51 1.27 1.75 5.91
N MET A 52 0.31 2.51 5.38
CA MET A 52 -0.12 3.78 5.94
C MET A 52 -1.62 3.96 5.79
N ASP A 53 -2.24 4.64 6.76
CA ASP A 53 -3.63 5.05 6.66
C ASP A 53 -3.75 6.27 5.74
N GLU A 54 -4.53 6.14 4.68
CA GLU A 54 -4.94 7.21 3.75
C GLU A 54 -6.45 7.41 3.84
N PRO A 55 -7.01 8.53 3.34
CA PRO A 55 -8.45 8.77 3.37
C PRO A 55 -9.30 7.67 2.71
N ALA A 56 -8.75 7.02 1.68
CA ALA A 56 -9.39 5.89 0.99
C ALA A 56 -9.23 4.55 1.73
N GLY A 57 -8.37 4.49 2.75
CA GLY A 57 -8.12 3.29 3.53
C GLY A 57 -6.64 3.03 3.79
N ARG A 58 -6.33 1.84 4.28
CA ARG A 58 -4.95 1.38 4.53
C ARG A 58 -4.30 1.03 3.20
N GLU A 59 -3.18 1.68 2.86
CA GLU A 59 -2.51 1.48 1.58
C GLU A 59 -1.06 0.99 1.73
N ALA A 60 -0.62 0.15 0.78
CA ALA A 60 0.79 -0.17 0.58
C ALA A 60 1.50 0.99 -0.13
N LYS A 61 2.54 1.53 0.50
CA LYS A 61 3.31 2.68 0.04
C LYS A 61 4.80 2.36 -0.13
N ILE A 62 5.45 3.10 -1.02
CA ILE A 62 6.86 2.93 -1.34
C ILE A 62 7.69 3.84 -0.43
N MET A 63 8.61 3.22 0.33
CA MET A 63 9.40 3.90 1.34
C MET A 63 10.22 5.05 0.73
N GLY A 64 10.11 6.23 1.34
CA GLY A 64 10.86 7.42 0.93
C GLY A 64 10.34 8.13 -0.32
N SER A 65 9.21 7.71 -0.91
CA SER A 65 8.61 8.43 -2.04
C SER A 65 7.29 9.12 -1.71
N GLY A 66 6.55 8.62 -0.72
CA GLY A 66 5.17 9.06 -0.43
C GLY A 66 4.12 8.52 -1.40
N LEU A 67 4.53 7.79 -2.45
CA LEU A 67 3.63 7.18 -3.43
C LEU A 67 3.08 5.84 -2.93
N ALA A 68 1.81 5.60 -3.21
CA ALA A 68 1.20 4.29 -3.12
C ALA A 68 1.73 3.38 -4.24
N VAL A 69 1.71 2.06 -3.99
CA VAL A 69 2.11 1.08 -5.01
C VAL A 69 1.16 1.18 -6.21
N TRP A 70 -0.14 1.32 -5.97
CA TRP A 70 -1.13 1.39 -7.06
C TRP A 70 -0.88 2.57 -8.02
N GLU A 71 -0.42 3.73 -7.52
CA GLU A 71 -0.11 4.91 -8.35
C GLU A 71 0.99 4.59 -9.38
N VAL A 72 2.05 3.92 -8.95
CA VAL A 72 3.14 3.51 -9.84
C VAL A 72 2.67 2.43 -10.83
N ILE A 73 1.82 1.51 -10.37
CA ILE A 73 1.29 0.43 -11.23
C ILE A 73 0.28 0.94 -12.26
N ALA A 74 -0.53 1.95 -11.94
CA ALA A 74 -1.41 2.62 -12.89
C ALA A 74 -0.59 3.18 -14.07
N VAL A 75 0.48 3.92 -13.78
CA VAL A 75 1.38 4.45 -14.82
C VAL A 75 2.06 3.30 -15.57
N TYR A 76 2.55 2.28 -14.87
CA TYR A 76 3.19 1.12 -15.49
C TYR A 76 2.27 0.42 -16.50
N LYS A 77 0.99 0.23 -16.18
CA LYS A 77 -0.01 -0.31 -17.10
C LYS A 77 -0.29 0.64 -18.27
N ALA A 78 -0.45 1.94 -17.99
CA ALA A 78 -0.71 2.95 -19.01
C ALA A 78 0.42 3.07 -20.06
N VAL A 79 1.66 2.78 -19.68
CA VAL A 79 2.82 2.75 -20.61
C VAL A 79 3.10 1.35 -21.16
N SER A 80 2.07 0.49 -21.25
CA SER A 80 2.17 -0.87 -21.77
C SER A 80 3.27 -1.71 -21.11
N ARG A 81 3.51 -1.47 -19.82
CA ARG A 81 4.52 -2.16 -19.00
C ARG A 81 5.96 -1.92 -19.43
N ASP A 82 6.24 -0.80 -20.10
CA ASP A 82 7.61 -0.39 -20.43
C ASP A 82 8.32 0.20 -19.20
N GLY A 83 9.29 -0.54 -18.66
CA GLY A 83 10.08 -0.11 -17.50
C GLY A 83 10.99 1.09 -17.76
N GLY A 84 11.41 1.32 -19.01
CA GLY A 84 12.18 2.50 -19.40
C GLY A 84 11.32 3.76 -19.37
N VAL A 85 10.13 3.69 -19.97
CA VAL A 85 9.16 4.80 -19.95
C VAL A 85 8.67 5.05 -18.53
N LEU A 86 8.41 4.01 -17.73
CA LEU A 86 8.03 4.17 -16.32
C LEU A 86 9.07 4.97 -15.54
N ARG A 87 10.36 4.63 -15.69
CA ARG A 87 11.46 5.39 -15.04
C ARG A 87 11.50 6.84 -15.51
N ALA A 88 11.25 7.09 -16.80
CA ALA A 88 11.18 8.46 -17.32
C ALA A 88 9.99 9.26 -16.75
N ARG A 89 8.89 8.60 -16.36
CA ARG A 89 7.75 9.25 -15.68
C ARG A 89 8.01 9.52 -14.20
N PHE A 90 8.90 8.77 -13.57
CA PHE A 90 9.28 8.92 -12.17
C PHE A 90 10.80 9.14 -12.00
N PRO A 91 11.39 10.21 -12.57
CA PRO A 91 12.84 10.43 -12.56
C PRO A 91 13.41 10.67 -11.16
N TRP A 92 12.57 11.00 -10.17
CA TRP A 92 12.96 11.17 -8.77
C TRP A 92 12.93 9.87 -7.95
N LEU A 93 12.40 8.77 -8.50
CA LEU A 93 12.40 7.48 -7.82
C LEU A 93 13.70 6.73 -8.09
N ALA A 94 14.29 6.20 -7.02
CA ALA A 94 15.41 5.29 -7.14
C ALA A 94 14.97 3.98 -7.82
N GLU A 95 15.89 3.32 -8.51
CA GLU A 95 15.60 2.03 -9.17
C GLU A 95 15.07 0.98 -8.17
N ALA A 96 15.58 0.98 -6.93
CA ALA A 96 15.11 0.12 -5.86
C ALA A 96 13.63 0.36 -5.49
N GLN A 97 13.15 1.61 -5.57
CA GLN A 97 11.76 1.96 -5.27
C GLN A 97 10.82 1.46 -6.38
N ILE A 98 11.21 1.62 -7.65
CA ILE A 98 10.48 1.04 -8.79
C ILE A 98 10.42 -0.49 -8.66
N LYS A 99 11.56 -1.13 -8.35
CA LYS A 99 11.62 -2.58 -8.14
C LYS A 99 10.72 -3.03 -6.99
N ALA A 100 10.70 -2.31 -5.86
CA ALA A 100 9.83 -2.62 -4.73
C ALA A 100 8.34 -2.57 -5.11
N ALA A 101 7.92 -1.55 -5.87
CA ALA A 101 6.54 -1.44 -6.35
C ALA A 101 6.15 -2.61 -7.27
N LEU A 102 7.00 -2.93 -8.25
CA LEU A 102 6.76 -4.04 -9.18
C LEU A 102 6.77 -5.40 -8.48
N LEU A 103 7.65 -5.58 -7.48
CA LEU A 103 7.71 -6.79 -6.66
C LEU A 103 6.41 -6.97 -5.85
N TYR A 104 5.94 -5.90 -5.20
CA TYR A 104 4.69 -5.94 -4.44
C TYR A 104 3.51 -6.25 -5.35
N TYR A 105 3.42 -5.59 -6.50
CA TYR A 105 2.36 -5.86 -7.48
C TYR A 105 2.35 -7.32 -7.97
N THR A 106 3.54 -7.87 -8.23
CA THR A 106 3.66 -9.28 -8.63
C THR A 106 3.14 -10.23 -7.55
N ALA A 107 3.37 -9.89 -6.28
CA ALA A 107 2.93 -10.71 -5.15
C ALA A 107 1.45 -10.53 -4.78
N TYR A 108 0.89 -9.33 -5.01
CA TYR A 108 -0.46 -8.94 -4.57
C TYR A 108 -1.27 -8.23 -5.68
N PRO A 109 -1.40 -8.81 -6.90
CA PRO A 109 -2.08 -8.14 -8.00
C PRO A 109 -3.58 -7.93 -7.73
N ARG A 110 -4.22 -8.88 -7.04
CA ARG A 110 -5.65 -8.83 -6.68
C ARG A 110 -6.03 -7.68 -5.76
N GLU A 111 -5.06 -7.14 -5.03
CA GLU A 111 -5.25 -5.96 -4.18
C GLU A 111 -5.05 -4.67 -4.97
N ILE A 112 -4.07 -4.64 -5.87
CA ILE A 112 -3.69 -3.42 -6.58
C ILE A 112 -4.54 -3.18 -7.82
N ASP A 113 -4.94 -4.24 -8.54
CA ASP A 113 -5.72 -4.12 -9.77
C ASP A 113 -7.05 -3.36 -9.56
N PRO A 114 -7.85 -3.63 -8.49
CA PRO A 114 -9.06 -2.87 -8.20
C PRO A 114 -8.79 -1.38 -7.93
N LEU A 115 -7.73 -1.05 -7.18
CA LEU A 115 -7.38 0.34 -6.86
C LEU A 115 -7.01 1.13 -8.13
N VAL A 116 -6.30 0.49 -9.06
CA VAL A 116 -5.99 1.10 -10.36
C VAL A 116 -7.27 1.31 -11.18
N ALA A 117 -8.17 0.33 -11.22
CA ALA A 117 -9.42 0.43 -11.97
C ALA A 117 -10.35 1.52 -11.40
N GLU A 118 -10.49 1.60 -10.08
CA GLU A 118 -11.29 2.64 -9.41
C GLU A 118 -10.75 4.05 -9.74
N ASN A 119 -9.43 4.22 -9.75
CA ASN A 119 -8.83 5.50 -10.15
C ASN A 119 -9.06 5.83 -11.64
N GLU A 120 -9.06 4.84 -12.52
CA GLU A 120 -9.37 5.03 -13.95
C GLU A 120 -10.83 5.47 -14.16
N GLU A 121 -11.79 4.85 -13.45
CA GLU A 121 -13.21 5.20 -13.49
C GLU A 121 -13.45 6.64 -12.98
N LEU A 122 -12.88 7.00 -11.83
CA LEU A 122 -12.96 8.36 -11.28
C LEU A 122 -12.32 9.41 -12.20
N SER A 123 -11.28 9.03 -12.95
CA SER A 123 -10.63 9.91 -13.92
C SER A 123 -11.47 10.14 -15.19
N LEU A 124 -12.33 9.19 -15.57
CA LEU A 124 -13.25 9.30 -16.71
C LEU A 124 -14.48 10.15 -16.37
N GLU A 125 -14.96 10.10 -15.13
CA GLU A 125 -16.09 10.89 -14.65
C GLU A 125 -15.70 12.34 -14.29
N ALA A 126 -14.41 12.61 -14.07
CA ALA A 126 -13.88 13.94 -13.74
C ALA A 126 -13.33 14.68 -14.97
N THR A 127 -14.01 15.74 -15.42
CA THR A 127 -13.42 16.85 -16.19
C THR A 127 -12.19 17.41 -15.44
N PRO A 128 -11.04 17.73 -16.07
CA PRO A 128 -9.72 17.52 -15.48
C PRO A 128 -9.46 18.44 -14.29
N ALA A 129 -9.62 17.91 -13.09
CA ALA A 129 -9.17 18.56 -11.86
C ALA A 129 -8.85 17.53 -10.77
N ARG A 130 -7.75 16.80 -10.94
CA ARG A 130 -6.87 16.50 -9.81
C ARG A 130 -5.46 16.17 -10.31
N PRO A 131 -4.46 17.04 -10.06
CA PRO A 131 -3.08 16.61 -10.17
C PRO A 131 -2.86 15.49 -9.16
N LEU A 132 -1.98 14.54 -9.49
CA LEU A 132 -1.45 13.53 -8.59
C LEU A 132 -0.71 14.23 -7.43
N VAL A 133 -1.45 14.71 -6.42
CA VAL A 133 -0.91 15.40 -5.25
C VAL A 133 -0.70 14.40 -4.13
N SER A 134 0.40 13.65 -4.22
CA SER A 134 1.09 13.09 -3.05
C SER A 134 2.52 13.63 -2.91
N ALA A 135 2.97 14.50 -3.82
CA ALA A 135 4.19 15.29 -3.65
C ALA A 135 3.96 16.49 -2.71
N ARG A 136 3.78 16.25 -1.40
CA ARG A 136 4.04 17.31 -0.42
C ARG A 136 5.55 17.54 -0.34
N ARG A 137 6.02 18.62 -0.99
CA ARG A 137 7.30 19.24 -0.69
C ARG A 137 7.31 19.71 0.78
N LYS A 138 8.50 19.62 1.37
CA LYS A 138 8.88 20.22 2.66
C LYS A 138 8.48 21.69 2.74
#